data_AF-A0A914S1G7-F1
#
_entry.id   AF-A0A914S1G7-F1
#
_cell.length_a   1.000
_cell.length_b   1.000
_cell.length_c   1.000
_cell.angle_alpha   90.00
_cell.angle_beta   90.00
_cell.angle_gamma   90.00
#
_symmetry.space_group_name_H-M   'P 1'
#
loop_
_entity.id
_entity.type
_entity.pdbx_description
1 polymer ?
#
loop_
_entity_poly.entity_id
_entity_poly.type
_entity_poly.pdbx_seq_one_letter_code
_entity_poly.pdbx_strand_id
1 'polypeptide(L)'
;SNSIVVHIYIAGIKSEATSLANQKLLYKNGYRILKEIKHSEYLDEYGHQIFKCDDGTDRIVLFYKRFEQNYTLSMNEITVTRVYIGGHRVRQDR
;
A
#
# COMPACT_ATOMS: atom_id res chain seq x y z
N SER A 1 13.94 -11.85 -33.71
CA SER A 1 13.49 -12.36 -32.40
C SER A 1 12.01 -12.12 -32.26
N ASN A 2 11.20 -13.16 -32.06
CA ASN A 2 9.78 -13.00 -31.76
C ASN A 2 9.62 -12.65 -30.29
N SER A 3 9.19 -11.43 -30.01
CA SER A 3 8.82 -11.02 -28.65
C SER A 3 7.49 -11.66 -28.28
N ILE A 4 7.48 -12.44 -27.19
CA ILE A 4 6.25 -12.95 -26.59
C ILE A 4 5.61 -11.79 -25.83
N VAL A 5 4.39 -11.43 -26.20
CA VAL A 5 3.57 -10.44 -25.48
C VAL A 5 2.64 -11.18 -24.53
N VAL A 6 2.73 -10.90 -23.23
CA VAL A 6 1.81 -11.42 -22.22
C VAL A 6 0.85 -10.31 -21.81
N HIS A 7 -0.46 -10.57 -21.95
CA HIS A 7 -1.50 -9.67 -21.44
C HIS A 7 -1.80 -10.00 -19.99
N ILE A 8 -1.64 -9.01 -19.11
CA ILE A 8 -2.01 -9.13 -17.69
C ILE A 8 -3.27 -8.29 -17.47
N TYR A 9 -4.35 -8.93 -17.05
CA TYR A 9 -5.58 -8.25 -16.65
C TYR A 9 -5.54 -7.96 -15.16
N ILE A 10 -5.49 -6.67 -14.80
CA ILE A 10 -5.48 -6.22 -13.42
C ILE A 10 -6.81 -5.50 -13.13
N ALA A 11 -7.52 -5.94 -12.10
CA ALA A 11 -8.82 -5.37 -11.73
C ALA A 11 -8.71 -4.11 -10.84
N GLY A 12 -7.56 -3.90 -10.20
CA GLY A 12 -7.34 -2.79 -9.29
C GLY A 12 -6.09 -2.98 -8.43
N ILE A 13 -5.87 -2.04 -7.50
CA ILE A 13 -4.71 -1.99 -6.60
C ILE A 13 -5.19 -2.22 -5.17
N LYS A 14 -4.52 -3.11 -4.44
CA LYS A 14 -4.60 -3.19 -2.97
C LYS A 14 -3.36 -2.52 -2.37
N SER A 15 -3.54 -1.81 -1.26
CA SER A 15 -2.43 -1.15 -0.56
C SER A 15 -2.67 -1.16 0.95
N GLU A 16 -1.64 -1.42 1.74
CA GLU A 16 -1.69 -1.32 3.19
C GLU A 16 -1.07 0.01 3.65
N ALA A 17 -1.73 0.71 4.58
CA ALA A 17 -1.24 1.95 5.15
C ALA A 17 -1.21 1.87 6.68
N THR A 18 0.01 1.99 7.21
CA THR A 18 0.35 1.92 8.64
C THR A 18 0.72 3.29 9.23
N SER A 19 0.64 4.36 8.43
CA SER A 19 0.82 5.75 8.89
C SER A 19 -0.41 6.58 8.54
N LEU A 20 -0.68 7.60 9.37
CA LEU A 20 -1.86 8.45 9.23
C LEU A 20 -1.80 9.26 7.92
N ALA A 21 -0.59 9.66 7.51
CA ALA A 21 -0.37 10.37 6.24
C ALA A 21 -0.75 9.50 5.03
N ASN A 22 -0.34 8.22 5.02
CA ASN A 22 -0.64 7.30 3.92
C ASN A 22 -2.12 6.94 3.87
N GLN A 23 -2.75 6.76 5.04
CA GLN A 23 -4.19 6.54 5.12
C GLN A 23 -4.97 7.71 4.50
N LYS A 24 -4.63 8.95 4.90
CA LYS A 24 -5.22 10.17 4.32
C LYS A 24 -4.99 10.27 2.82
N LEU A 25 -3.78 9.97 2.35
CA LEU A 25 -3.44 10.02 0.92
C LEU A 25 -4.28 9.04 0.10
N LEU A 26 -4.40 7.79 0.54
CA LEU A 26 -5.15 6.76 -0.19
C LEU A 26 -6.65 7.08 -0.21
N TYR A 27 -7.19 7.53 0.92
CA TYR A 27 -8.57 8.05 0.97
C TYR A 27 -8.82 9.16 -0.06
N LYS A 28 -7.96 10.18 -0.10
CA LYS A 28 -8.07 11.29 -1.06
C LYS A 28 -7.97 10.84 -2.52
N ASN A 29 -7.31 9.71 -2.78
CA ASN A 29 -7.10 9.17 -4.13
C ASN A 29 -8.16 8.14 -4.55
N GLY A 30 -9.28 8.05 -3.82
CA GLY A 30 -10.42 7.21 -4.18
C GLY A 30 -10.21 5.72 -3.90
N TYR A 31 -9.29 5.36 -3.00
CA TYR A 31 -9.23 4.02 -2.47
C TYR A 31 -10.34 3.84 -1.42
N ARG A 32 -11.01 2.69 -1.44
CA ARG A 32 -11.94 2.26 -0.38
C ARG A 32 -11.24 1.37 0.63
N ILE A 33 -11.69 1.40 1.88
CA ILE A 33 -11.22 0.46 2.91
C ILE A 33 -11.81 -0.92 2.64
N LEU A 34 -10.96 -1.94 2.76
CA LEU A 34 -11.35 -3.35 2.82
C LEU A 34 -11.33 -3.90 4.24
N LYS A 35 -10.33 -3.51 5.03
CA LYS A 35 -10.16 -3.98 6.40
C LYS A 35 -9.36 -2.97 7.22
N GLU A 36 -9.67 -2.92 8.51
CA GLU A 36 -8.90 -2.21 9.51
C GLU A 36 -8.52 -3.17 10.63
N ILE A 37 -7.38 -2.93 11.27
CA ILE A 37 -7.00 -3.62 12.50
C ILE A 37 -6.47 -2.59 13.47
N LYS A 38 -7.11 -2.44 14.63
CA LYS A 38 -6.67 -1.45 15.62
C LYS A 38 -5.39 -1.94 16.30
N HIS A 39 -4.48 -1.02 16.55
CA HIS A 39 -3.29 -1.28 17.33
C HIS A 39 -3.63 -1.77 18.75
N SER A 40 -4.75 -1.31 19.32
CA SER A 40 -5.25 -1.74 20.62
C SER A 40 -5.64 -3.22 20.70
N GLU A 41 -5.82 -3.89 19.56
CA GLU A 41 -6.09 -5.34 19.51
C GLU A 41 -4.81 -6.18 19.60
N TYR A 42 -3.63 -5.55 19.48
CA TYR A 42 -2.34 -6.21 19.58
C TYR A 42 -1.67 -5.88 20.91
N LEU A 43 -1.86 -6.78 21.87
CA LEU A 43 -1.31 -6.69 23.21
C LEU A 43 -0.16 -7.69 23.39
N ASP A 44 0.82 -7.34 24.21
CA ASP A 44 1.85 -8.26 24.69
C ASP A 44 1.27 -9.27 25.70
N GLU A 45 2.12 -10.16 26.21
CA GLU A 45 1.74 -11.16 27.21
C GLU A 45 1.24 -10.57 28.54
N TYR A 46 1.50 -9.28 28.79
CA TYR A 46 1.07 -8.54 29.97
C TYR A 46 -0.15 -7.65 29.71
N GLY A 47 -0.71 -7.67 28.50
CA GLY A 47 -1.87 -6.85 28.13
C GLY A 47 -1.52 -5.42 27.70
N HIS A 48 -0.24 -5.08 27.49
CA HIS A 48 0.15 -3.76 27.00
C HIS A 48 0.12 -3.69 25.48
N GLN A 49 -0.38 -2.58 24.94
CA GLN A 49 -0.38 -2.34 23.50
C GLN A 49 1.05 -2.31 22.93
N ILE A 50 1.28 -3.14 21.91
CA ILE A 50 2.58 -3.32 21.25
C ILE A 50 2.92 -2.11 20.38
N PHE A 51 1.96 -1.65 19.56
CA PHE A 51 2.21 -0.56 18.61
C PHE A 51 1.89 0.79 19.24
N LYS A 52 2.90 1.66 19.33
CA LYS A 52 2.75 3.05 19.78
C LYS A 52 3.31 3.97 18.71
N CYS A 53 2.44 4.70 18.03
CA CYS A 53 2.82 5.59 16.93
C CYS A 53 2.81 7.04 17.42
N ASP A 54 3.85 7.80 17.08
CA ASP A 54 4.01 9.22 17.41
C ASP A 54 3.16 10.13 16.50
N ASP A 55 2.84 9.66 15.29
CA ASP A 55 2.01 10.37 14.32
C ASP A 55 0.49 10.27 14.58
N GLY A 56 0.09 9.62 15.69
CA GLY A 56 -1.31 9.41 16.07
C GLY A 56 -2.01 8.27 15.34
N THR A 57 -1.30 7.44 14.58
CA THR A 57 -1.90 6.27 13.93
C THR A 57 -2.34 5.22 14.96
N ASP A 58 -3.62 4.85 14.93
CA ASP A 58 -4.23 3.89 15.87
C ASP A 58 -4.59 2.55 15.21
N ARG A 59 -4.37 2.40 13.90
CA ARG A 59 -4.75 1.21 13.13
C ARG A 59 -3.92 1.03 11.87
N ILE A 60 -3.87 -0.20 11.40
CA ILE A 60 -3.43 -0.56 10.05
C ILE A 60 -4.68 -0.63 9.16
N VAL A 61 -4.60 -0.07 7.95
CA VAL A 61 -5.72 -0.07 7.00
C VAL A 61 -5.32 -0.75 5.69
N LEU A 62 -6.09 -1.74 5.27
CA LEU A 62 -6.03 -2.32 3.93
C LEU A 62 -7.02 -1.59 3.01
N PHE A 63 -6.48 -0.97 1.97
CA PHE A 63 -7.21 -0.22 0.95
C PHE A 63 -7.31 -1.00 -0.37
N TYR A 64 -8.32 -0.64 -1.17
CA TYR A 64 -8.48 -1.09 -2.55
C TYR A 64 -9.00 0.01 -3.47
N LYS A 65 -8.44 0.12 -4.67
CA LYS A 65 -8.97 0.96 -5.75
C LYS A 65 -9.18 0.10 -6.99
N ARG A 66 -10.43 0.08 -7.48
CA ARG A 66 -10.77 -0.59 -8.73
C ARG A 66 -10.27 0.23 -9.92
N PHE A 67 -9.84 -0.43 -10.98
CA PHE A 67 -9.62 0.21 -12.27
C PHE A 67 -10.93 0.26 -13.05
N GLU A 68 -11.28 1.44 -13.55
CA GLU A 68 -12.51 1.64 -14.34
C GLU A 68 -12.37 1.14 -15.78
N GLN A 69 -11.15 0.87 -16.25
CA GLN A 69 -10.86 0.37 -17.60
C GLN A 69 -9.80 -0.75 -17.56
N ASN A 70 -9.86 -1.66 -18.54
CA ASN A 70 -8.83 -2.70 -18.73
C ASN A 70 -7.54 -2.05 -19.23
N TYR A 71 -6.49 -2.03 -18.41
CA TYR A 71 -5.17 -1.56 -18.83
C TYR A 71 -4.37 -2.72 -19.45
N THR A 72 -3.87 -2.52 -20.67
CA THR A 72 -2.83 -3.40 -21.26
C THR A 72 -1.48 -2.84 -20.86
N LEU A 73 -0.79 -3.48 -19.91
CA LEU A 73 0.59 -3.12 -19.58
C LEU A 73 1.53 -3.85 -20.53
N SER A 74 2.35 -3.10 -21.27
CA SER A 74 3.47 -3.71 -21.99
C SER A 74 4.55 -4.11 -20.98
N MET A 75 5.19 -5.25 -21.20
CA MET A 75 6.10 -5.92 -20.25
C MET A 75 7.40 -5.13 -19.95
N ASN A 76 7.50 -3.89 -20.40
CA ASN A 76 8.59 -2.95 -20.14
C ASN A 76 8.26 -1.94 -19.01
N GLU A 77 7.00 -1.86 -18.56
CA GLU A 77 6.53 -0.82 -17.64
C GLU A 77 5.90 -1.34 -16.35
N ILE A 78 6.04 -2.64 -16.04
CA ILE A 78 5.64 -3.14 -14.72
C ILE A 78 6.72 -2.73 -13.72
N THR A 79 6.75 -1.44 -13.40
CA THR A 79 7.29 -1.00 -12.12
C THR A 79 6.29 -1.47 -11.07
N VAL A 80 6.56 -2.61 -10.45
CA VAL A 80 5.97 -2.90 -9.13
C VAL A 80 6.58 -1.86 -8.20
N THR A 81 5.99 -0.66 -8.17
CA THR A 81 6.39 0.35 -7.23
C THR A 81 5.96 -0.17 -5.87
N ARG A 82 6.89 -0.81 -5.15
CA ARG A 82 6.88 -0.71 -3.69
C ARG A 82 7.00 0.78 -3.40
N VAL A 83 5.88 1.46 -3.28
CA VAL A 83 5.85 2.86 -2.87
C VAL A 83 6.20 2.86 -1.39
N TYR A 84 7.49 2.95 -1.07
CA TYR A 84 7.92 3.30 0.27
C TYR A 84 7.62 4.79 0.48
N ILE A 85 6.44 5.12 0.99
CA ILE A 85 6.19 6.45 1.54
C ILE A 85 6.67 6.43 3.00
N GLY A 86 7.97 6.65 3.15
CA GLY A 86 8.68 6.82 4.41
C GLY A 86 10.00 7.51 4.08
N GLY A 87 10.12 8.78 4.45
CA GLY A 87 11.15 9.70 3.97
C GLY A 87 12.55 9.42 4.50
N HIS A 88 13.26 8.45 3.93
CA HIS A 88 14.72 8.43 3.92
C HIS A 88 15.22 8.07 2.52
N ARG A 89 15.78 9.07 1.82
CA ARG A 89 16.52 8.86 0.57
C ARG A 89 17.79 8.06 0.90
N VAL A 90 17.82 6.79 0.53
CA VAL A 90 19.10 6.08 0.41
C VAL A 90 19.63 6.37 -1.00
N ARG A 91 20.75 7.09 -1.07
CA ARG A 91 21.52 7.25 -2.31
C ARG A 91 21.94 5.87 -2.81
N GLN A 92 21.62 5.55 -4.05
CA GLN A 92 22.25 4.46 -4.76
C GLN A 92 23.42 5.07 -5.55
N ASP A 93 24.64 4.97 -5.01
CA ASP A 93 25.85 5.26 -5.77
C ASP A 93 26.00 4.24 -6.90
N ARG A 94 26.54 4.73 -8.01
CA ARG A 94 26.75 4.01 -9.28
C ARG A 94 27.87 2.97 -9.20
#